data_AF-A0A1H8YY17-F1
#
_entry.id   AF-A0A1H8YY17-F1
#
_cell.length_a   1.000
_cell.length_b   1.000
_cell.length_c   1.000
_cell.angle_alpha   90.00
_cell.angle_beta   90.00
_cell.angle_gamma   90.00
#
_symmetry.space_group_name_H-M   'P 1'
#
loop_
_entity.id
_entity.type
_entity.pdbx_description
1 polymer ?
#
loop_
_entity_poly.entity_id
_entity_poly.type
_entity_poly.pdbx_seq_one_letter_code
_entity_poly.pdbx_strand_id
1 'polypeptide(L)' 'MRHVILPVILCAALAGCGGGTGGGGPDEFSVIPQNPLIIPATNALPAPRPGGTNPADLDPQELAIRAMGGRP' A
#
# COMPACT_ATOMS: atom_id res chain seq x y z
N MET A 1 -42.10 16.67 22.21
CA MET A 1 -41.35 15.56 21.56
C MET A 1 -40.70 15.97 20.23
N ARG A 2 -41.39 16.68 19.32
CA ARG A 2 -40.79 17.14 18.04
C ARG A 2 -39.55 18.06 18.18
N HIS A 3 -39.50 18.85 19.25
CA HIS A 3 -38.46 19.86 19.50
C HIS A 3 -37.13 19.23 19.98
N VAL A 4 -37.15 17.95 20.38
CA VAL A 4 -35.95 17.20 20.81
C VAL A 4 -35.37 16.38 19.66
N ILE A 5 -36.19 16.01 18.67
CA ILE A 5 -35.76 15.18 17.53
C ILE A 5 -34.78 15.96 16.62
N LEU A 6 -35.07 17.22 16.35
CA LEU A 6 -34.26 18.06 15.46
C LEU A 6 -32.80 18.28 15.94
N PRO A 7 -32.54 18.65 17.21
CA PRO A 7 -31.17 18.82 17.69
C PRO A 7 -30.40 17.49 17.78
N VAL A 8 -31.08 16.37 18.07
CA VAL A 8 -30.43 15.05 18.13
C VAL A 8 -29.96 14.57 16.75
N ILE A 9 -30.76 14.80 15.71
CA ILE A 9 -30.36 14.46 14.32
C ILE A 9 -29.17 15.32 13.89
N LEU A 10 -29.17 16.61 14.22
CA LEU A 10 -28.06 17.51 13.91
C LEU A 10 -26.77 17.07 14.62
N CYS A 11 -26.84 16.75 15.91
CA CYS A 11 -25.67 16.24 16.65
C CYS A 11 -25.15 14.91 16.09
N ALA A 12 -26.05 14.00 15.66
CA ALA A 12 -25.65 12.73 15.06
C ALA A 12 -24.95 12.92 13.70
N ALA A 13 -25.37 13.89 12.90
CA ALA A 13 -24.77 14.18 11.59
C ALA A 13 -23.34 14.74 11.69
N LEU A 14 -23.01 15.48 12.77
CA LEU A 14 -21.69 16.09 12.94
C LEU A 14 -20.63 15.14 13.54
N ALA A 15 -21.03 13.99 14.10
CA ALA A 15 -20.11 13.06 14.76
C ALA A 15 -19.11 12.37 13.81
N GLY A 16 -19.33 12.41 12.49
CA GLY A 16 -18.47 11.77 11.49
C GLY A 16 -17.18 12.52 11.13
N CYS A 17 -17.03 13.79 11.53
CA CYS A 17 -15.92 14.65 11.05
C CYS A 17 -14.65 14.62 11.92
N GLY A 18 -14.52 13.65 12.84
CA GLY A 18 -13.43 13.59 13.83
C GLY A 18 -12.23 12.71 13.47
N GLY A 19 -12.17 12.13 12.27
CA GLY A 19 -11.09 11.20 11.87
C GLY A 19 -9.85 11.92 11.35
N GLY A 20 -8.75 11.92 12.12
CA GLY A 20 -7.45 12.42 11.67
C GLY A 20 -6.82 11.58 10.56
N THR A 21 -5.97 12.19 9.73
CA THR A 21 -5.29 11.56 8.58
C THR A 21 -4.02 10.77 8.93
N GLY A 22 -3.70 10.63 10.21
CA GLY A 22 -2.47 9.98 10.66
C GLY A 22 -2.61 8.47 10.69
N GLY A 23 -2.05 7.79 9.68
CA GLY A 23 -1.91 6.32 9.70
C GLY A 23 -2.35 5.58 8.43
N GLY A 24 -2.72 6.28 7.36
CA GLY A 24 -3.08 5.65 6.08
C GLY A 24 -1.89 5.27 5.19
N GLY A 25 -0.68 5.71 5.55
CA GLY A 25 0.55 5.36 4.84
C GLY A 25 1.07 3.97 5.26
N PRO A 26 1.95 3.36 4.46
CA PRO A 26 2.67 2.16 4.89
C PRO A 26 3.43 2.49 6.18
N ASP A 27 3.36 1.57 7.15
CA ASP A 27 4.11 1.68 8.41
C ASP A 27 5.62 1.76 8.12
N GLU A 28 6.25 2.87 8.53
CA GLU A 28 7.66 3.13 8.28
C GLU A 28 8.60 2.16 9.00
N PHE A 29 8.11 1.42 10.00
CA PHE A 29 8.86 0.41 10.74
C PHE A 29 8.57 -1.02 10.28
N SER A 30 7.65 -1.21 9.35
CA SER A 30 7.34 -2.53 8.79
C SER A 30 8.48 -3.02 7.91
N VAL A 31 8.94 -4.25 8.18
CA VAL A 31 9.90 -4.94 7.32
C VAL A 31 9.15 -5.63 6.19
N ILE A 32 9.42 -5.22 4.95
CA ILE A 32 8.81 -5.83 3.77
C ILE A 32 9.56 -7.12 3.41
N PRO A 33 8.87 -8.26 3.25
CA PRO A 33 9.49 -9.49 2.76
C PRO A 33 10.16 -9.26 1.42
N GLN A 34 11.43 -9.66 1.31
CA GLN A 34 12.19 -9.61 0.06
C GLN A 34 12.22 -10.98 -0.60
N ASN A 35 12.37 -11.03 -1.92
CA ASN A 35 12.60 -12.29 -2.62
C ASN A 35 13.89 -12.96 -2.10
N PRO A 36 13.94 -14.30 -2.06
CA PRO A 36 15.16 -15.01 -1.71
C PRO A 36 16.34 -14.59 -2.57
N LEU A 37 17.53 -14.54 -1.97
CA LEU A 37 18.76 -14.23 -2.68
C LEU A 37 19.10 -15.35 -3.68
N ILE A 38 19.25 -15.00 -4.95
CA ILE A 38 19.62 -15.93 -6.02
C ILE A 38 21.08 -15.68 -6.38
N ILE A 39 21.92 -16.71 -6.22
CA ILE A 39 23.32 -16.65 -6.64
C ILE A 39 23.38 -16.83 -8.15
N PRO A 40 23.95 -15.86 -8.90
CA PRO A 40 24.06 -15.98 -10.36
C PRO A 40 25.07 -17.05 -10.76
N ALA A 41 24.85 -17.67 -11.92
CA ALA A 41 25.76 -18.69 -12.45
C ALA A 41 27.14 -18.13 -12.86
N THR A 42 27.23 -16.83 -13.11
CA THR A 42 28.46 -16.16 -13.51
C THR A 42 28.59 -14.82 -12.78
N ASN A 43 29.83 -14.35 -12.63
CA ASN A 43 30.14 -13.02 -12.09
C ASN A 43 30.22 -11.94 -13.19
N ALA A 44 29.79 -12.25 -14.42
CA ALA A 44 29.81 -11.29 -15.50
C ALA A 44 28.77 -10.19 -15.26
N LEU A 45 29.20 -8.94 -15.35
CA LEU A 45 28.30 -7.80 -15.28
C LEU A 45 27.62 -7.61 -16.64
N PRO A 46 26.28 -7.69 -16.73
CA PRO A 46 25.58 -7.33 -17.95
C PRO A 46 25.81 -5.85 -18.25
N ALA A 47 25.75 -5.48 -19.53
CA ALA A 47 25.83 -4.07 -19.92
C ALA A 47 24.72 -3.27 -19.21
N PRO A 48 25.02 -2.06 -18.70
CA PRO A 48 24.01 -1.23 -18.04
C PRO A 48 22.88 -0.91 -19.03
N ARG A 49 21.65 -0.88 -18.52
CA ARG A 49 20.44 -0.54 -19.28
C ARG A 49 19.88 0.79 -18.78
N PRO A 50 20.32 1.95 -19.33
CA PRO A 50 19.75 3.25 -18.98
C PRO A 50 18.24 3.26 -19.17
N GLY A 51 17.51 3.71 -18.15
CA GLY A 51 16.04 3.72 -18.15
C GLY A 51 15.37 2.35 -18.05
N GLY A 52 16.13 1.27 -17.87
CA GLY A 52 15.59 -0.05 -17.56
C GLY A 52 15.09 -0.15 -16.12
N THR A 53 14.26 -1.15 -15.84
CA THR A 53 13.83 -1.48 -14.48
C THR A 53 14.96 -2.21 -13.73
N ASN A 54 15.06 -1.94 -12.43
CA ASN A 54 15.95 -2.69 -11.56
C ASN A 54 15.29 -4.04 -11.22
N PRO A 55 15.95 -5.19 -11.46
CA PRO A 55 15.40 -6.51 -11.13
C PRO A 55 15.14 -6.73 -9.63
N ALA A 56 15.77 -5.92 -8.76
CA ALA A 56 15.55 -5.98 -7.33
C ALA A 56 14.33 -5.16 -6.86
N ASP A 57 13.75 -4.31 -7.72
CA ASP A 57 12.57 -3.53 -7.36
C ASP A 57 11.32 -4.42 -7.38
N LEU A 58 10.43 -4.23 -6.41
CA LEU A 58 9.12 -4.86 -6.40
C LEU A 58 8.19 -4.17 -7.42
N ASP A 59 7.37 -4.94 -8.14
CA ASP A 59 6.24 -4.41 -8.93
C ASP A 59 4.96 -4.43 -8.07
N PRO A 60 4.48 -3.28 -7.57
CA PRO A 60 3.32 -3.23 -6.68
C PRO A 60 2.02 -3.71 -7.36
N GLN A 61 1.88 -3.49 -8.67
CA GLN A 61 0.68 -3.89 -9.39
C GLN A 61 0.63 -5.40 -9.54
N GLU A 62 1.76 -6.00 -9.90
CA GLU A 62 1.88 -7.46 -10.00
C GLU A 62 1.60 -8.14 -8.67
N LEU A 63 2.13 -7.59 -7.58
CA LEU A 63 1.90 -8.10 -6.22
C LEU A 63 0.42 -8.00 -5.83
N ALA A 64 -0.24 -6.89 -6.14
CA ALA A 64 -1.66 -6.72 -5.88
C ALA A 64 -2.50 -7.75 -6.65
N ILE A 65 -2.18 -7.98 -7.93
CA ILE A 65 -2.87 -8.98 -8.77
C ILE A 65 -2.71 -10.38 -8.17
N ARG A 66 -1.49 -10.78 -7.81
CA ARG A 66 -1.22 -12.08 -7.18
C ARG A 66 -1.92 -12.23 -5.82
N ALA A 67 -1.93 -11.18 -5.00
CA ALA A 67 -2.60 -11.19 -3.69
C ALA A 67 -4.12 -11.38 -3.81
N MET A 68 -4.73 -10.93 -4.90
CA MET A 68 -6.14 -11.15 -5.22
C MET A 68 -6.42 -12.50 -5.90
N GLY A 69 -5.40 -13.36 -6.09
CA GLY A 69 -5.52 -14.66 -6.76
C GLY A 69 -5.52 -14.58 -8.29
N GLY A 70 -5.20 -13.43 -8.87
CA GLY A 70 -5.04 -13.25 -10.31
C GLY A 70 -3.71 -13.79 -10.82
N ARG A 71 -3.61 -13.87 -12.15
CA ARG A 71 -2.34 -14.13 -12.85
C ARG A 71 -1.93 -12.85 -13.57
N PRO A 72 -0.76 -12.26 -13.23
CA PRO A 72 -0.27 -11.06 -13.90
C PRO A 72 0.07 -11.31 -15.36
#